data_AF-A0A7V0J1I7-F1
#
_entry.id   AF-A0A7V0J1I7-F1
#
_cell.length_a   1.000
_cell.length_b   1.000
_cell.length_c   1.000
_cell.angle_alpha   90.00
_cell.angle_beta   90.00
_cell.angle_gamma   90.00
#
_symmetry.space_group_name_H-M   'P 1'
#
loop_
_entity.id
_entity.type
_entity.pdbx_description
1 polymer ?
#
loop_
_entity_poly.entity_id
_entity_poly.type
_entity_poly.pdbx_seq_one_letter_code
_entity_poly.pdbx_strand_id
1 'polypeptide(L)' 'MTDLDRMISSPAGDASRRLRVAPHNREAEESVLGAIMLSSEAANLVMDKLDPDDFYVPAHQAIFE' A
#
# COMPACT_ATOMS: atom_id res chain seq x y z
N MET A 1 -40.67 -28.91 12.96
CA MET A 1 -40.16 -28.14 14.12
C MET A 1 -38.74 -27.77 13.76
N THR A 2 -38.58 -26.49 13.46
CA THR A 2 -37.66 -25.91 12.48
C THR A 2 -36.19 -25.96 12.89
N ASP A 3 -35.34 -26.05 11.87
CA ASP A 3 -33.92 -25.66 11.77
C ASP A 3 -33.33 -24.91 12.98
N LEU A 4 -32.93 -25.61 14.03
CA LEU A 4 -32.11 -25.04 15.11
C LEU A 4 -30.62 -25.39 15.00
N ASP A 5 -30.24 -26.21 14.02
CA ASP A 5 -28.83 -26.50 13.69
C ASP A 5 -28.26 -25.55 12.62
N ARG A 6 -29.11 -24.71 12.01
CA ARG A 6 -28.70 -23.72 10.99
C ARG A 6 -28.38 -22.33 11.58
N MET A 7 -28.60 -22.13 12.88
CA MET A 7 -28.44 -20.82 13.55
C MET A 7 -27.11 -20.64 14.27
N ILE A 8 -26.17 -21.59 14.16
CA ILE A 8 -24.76 -21.39 14.58
C ILE A 8 -23.83 -21.31 13.35
N SER A 9 -24.29 -20.69 12.27
CA SER A 9 -23.36 -19.99 11.38
C SER A 9 -23.01 -18.66 12.05
N SER A 10 -22.04 -18.72 12.97
CA SER A 10 -21.54 -17.56 13.70
C SER A 10 -21.22 -16.40 12.74
N PRO A 11 -21.70 -15.16 12.98
CA PRO A 11 -21.28 -13.99 12.22
C PRO A 11 -19.80 -13.60 12.51
N ALA A 12 -19.08 -14.38 13.31
CA ALA A 12 -17.67 -14.17 13.64
C ALA A 12 -16.68 -14.56 12.53
N GLY A 13 -17.15 -15.07 11.37
CA GLY A 13 -16.28 -15.58 10.31
C GLY A 13 -15.82 -14.58 9.24
N ASP A 14 -16.43 -13.40 9.14
CA ASP A 14 -16.29 -12.58 7.92
C ASP A 14 -15.86 -11.11 8.15
N ALA A 15 -15.47 -10.75 9.38
CA ALA A 15 -14.90 -9.42 9.65
C ALA A 15 -13.36 -9.38 9.56
N SER A 16 -12.70 -10.55 9.62
CA SER A 16 -11.23 -10.66 9.63
C SER A 16 -10.62 -10.67 8.21
N ARG A 17 -11.46 -10.73 7.18
CA ARG A 17 -11.07 -10.53 5.78
C ARG A 17 -11.28 -9.08 5.32
N ARG A 18 -11.26 -8.12 6.25
CA ARG A 18 -10.79 -6.77 5.93
C ARG A 18 -9.40 -6.95 5.34
N LEU A 19 -9.31 -6.91 4.01
CA LEU A 19 -8.07 -7.00 3.25
C LEU A 19 -7.02 -6.19 4.00
N ARG A 20 -6.03 -6.87 4.60
CA ARG A 20 -4.95 -6.19 5.29
C ARG A 20 -4.15 -5.49 4.22
N VAL A 21 -4.44 -4.22 4.03
CA VAL A 21 -3.63 -3.34 3.21
C VAL A 21 -2.25 -3.27 3.85
N ALA A 22 -1.20 -3.46 3.05
CA ALA A 22 0.16 -3.33 3.54
C ALA A 22 0.34 -1.92 4.14
N PRO A 23 1.04 -1.76 5.27
CA PRO A 23 1.35 -0.45 5.80
C PRO A 23 2.11 0.38 4.75
N HIS A 24 1.60 1.57 4.43
CA HIS A 24 2.18 2.47 3.44
C HIS A 24 1.87 3.93 3.83
N ASN A 25 2.59 4.88 3.26
CA ASN A 25 2.33 6.31 3.43
C ASN A 25 2.42 7.06 2.10
N ARG A 26 1.23 7.37 1.55
CA ARG A 26 1.10 8.03 0.25
C ARG A 26 1.74 9.42 0.20
N GLU A 27 1.64 10.20 1.28
CA GLU A 27 2.21 11.56 1.35
C GLU A 27 3.75 11.53 1.35
N ALA A 28 4.33 10.52 2.01
CA ALA A 28 5.77 10.31 1.98
C ALA A 28 6.26 9.97 0.56
N GLU A 29 5.55 9.09 -0.15
CA GLU A 29 5.85 8.75 -1.54
C GLU A 29 5.78 9.98 -2.46
N GLU A 30 4.70 10.77 -2.37
CA GLU A 30 4.55 12.03 -3.13
C GLU A 30 5.68 13.02 -2.81
N SER A 31 6.09 13.11 -1.54
CA SER A 31 7.20 14.00 -1.11
C SER A 31 8.54 13.59 -1.72
N VAL A 32 8.83 12.29 -1.79
CA VAL A 32 10.06 11.77 -2.41
C VAL A 32 10.08 12.09 -3.90
N LEU A 33 9.00 11.76 -4.62
CA LEU A 33 8.91 12.05 -6.05
C LEU A 33 9.01 13.55 -6.34
N GLY A 34 8.33 14.38 -5.55
CA GLY A 34 8.40 15.83 -5.68
C GLY A 34 9.83 16.36 -5.48
N ALA A 35 10.57 15.86 -4.49
CA ALA A 35 11.95 16.26 -4.25
C ALA A 35 12.88 15.91 -5.44
N ILE A 36 12.72 14.72 -6.01
CA ILE A 36 13.50 14.23 -7.16
C ILE A 36 13.21 15.08 -8.41
N MET A 37 11.95 15.45 -8.64
CA MET A 37 11.56 16.31 -9.76
C MET A 37 12.12 17.73 -9.66
N LEU A 38 12.33 18.22 -8.45
CA LEU A 38 12.85 19.58 -8.19
C LEU A 38 14.38 19.64 -8.18
N SER A 39 15.07 18.56 -7.81
CA SER A 39 16.52 18.55 -7.66
C SER A 39 17.16 17.23 -8.11
N SER A 40 18.09 17.33 -9.06
CA SER A 40 18.93 16.22 -9.50
C SER A 40 19.85 15.70 -8.39
N GLU A 41 20.21 16.52 -7.40
CA GLU A 41 20.95 16.06 -6.21
C GLU A 41 20.08 15.14 -5.35
N ALA A 42 18.78 15.43 -5.22
CA ALA A 42 17.86 14.56 -4.51
C ALA A 42 17.71 13.22 -5.24
N ALA A 43 17.66 13.22 -6.58
CA ALA A 43 17.67 11.99 -7.36
C ALA A 43 18.90 11.12 -7.04
N ASN A 44 20.10 11.71 -7.08
CA ASN A 44 21.36 11.00 -6.81
C ASN A 44 21.44 10.41 -5.40
N LEU A 45 20.79 11.02 -4.40
CA LEU A 45 20.78 10.53 -3.01
C LEU A 45 19.86 9.32 -2.78
N VAL A 46 18.92 9.09 -3.70
CA VAL A 46 17.83 8.12 -3.53
C VAL A 46 17.97 6.94 -4.50
N MET A 47 18.64 7.13 -5.66
CA MET A 47 18.81 6.09 -6.69
C MET A 47 19.48 4.79 -6.21
N ASP A 48 20.28 4.81 -5.15
CA ASP A 48 20.93 3.61 -4.59
C ASP A 48 20.16 3.01 -3.40
N LYS A 49 19.03 3.62 -3.00
CA LYS A 49 18.26 3.25 -1.80
C LYS A 49 16.88 2.72 -2.09
N LEU A 50 16.28 3.16 -3.18
CA LEU A 50 14.91 2.80 -3.56
C LEU A 50 14.89 2.19 -4.95
N ASP A 51 14.15 1.11 -5.09
CA ASP A 51 13.71 0.57 -6.37
C ASP A 51 12.27 1.04 -6.68
N PRO A 52 11.83 1.06 -7.95
CA PRO A 52 10.45 1.44 -8.29
C PRO A 52 9.40 0.65 -7.50
N ASP A 53 9.63 -0.64 -7.26
CA ASP A 53 8.72 -1.54 -6.55
C ASP A 53 8.56 -1.22 -5.06
N ASP A 54 9.42 -0.37 -4.48
CA ASP A 54 9.30 0.08 -3.08
C ASP A 54 8.12 1.05 -2.89
N PHE A 55 7.65 1.69 -3.96
CA PHE A 55 6.45 2.51 -3.93
C PHE A 55 5.20 1.63 -3.91
N TYR A 56 4.28 1.88 -2.98
CA TYR A 56 3.05 1.10 -2.90
C TYR A 56 2.04 1.46 -4.00
N VAL A 57 2.01 2.73 -4.43
CA VAL A 57 1.08 3.20 -5.46
C VAL A 57 1.65 2.91 -6.86
N PRO A 58 0.97 2.13 -7.72
CA PRO A 58 1.52 1.77 -9.04
C PRO A 58 1.87 2.97 -9.93
N ALA A 59 1.12 4.06 -9.83
CA ALA A 59 1.43 5.29 -10.55
C ALA A 59 2.75 5.93 -10.08
N HIS A 60 3.11 5.77 -8.81
CA HIS A 60 4.38 6.27 -8.27
C HIS A 60 5.56 5.41 -8.73
N GLN A 61 5.38 4.08 -8.80
CA GLN A 61 6.36 3.16 -9.40
C GLN A 61 6.70 3.60 -10.82
N ALA A 62 5.69 3.83 -11.66
CA ALA A 62 5.86 4.25 -13.05
C ALA A 62 6.46 5.66 -13.23
N ILE A 63 6.41 6.51 -12.21
CA ILE A 63 7.08 7.83 -12.24
C ILE A 63 8.57 7.69 -11.90
N PHE A 64 8.95 6.65 -11.14
CA PHE A 64 10.31 6.43 -10.68
C PHE A 64 11.17 5.58 -11.63
N GLU A 65 10.55 4.79 -12.52
CA GLU A 65 11.22 4.13 -13.68
C GLU A 65 11.93 5.13 -14.60
#